data_AF-A0A8T7DHQ5-F1
#
_entry.id   AF-A0A8T7DHQ5-F1
#
_cell.length_a   1.000
_cell.length_b   1.000
_cell.length_c   1.000
_cell.angle_alpha   90.00
_cell.angle_beta   90.00
_cell.angle_gamma   90.00
#
_symmetry.space_group_name_H-M   'P 1'
#
loop_
_entity.id
_entity.type
_entity.pdbx_description
1 polymer ?
#
loop_
_entity_poly.entity_id
_entity_poly.type
_entity_poly.pdbx_seq_one_letter_code
_entity_poly.pdbx_strand_id
1 'polypeptide(L)'
;MPDQTLGVANTVSISRFSLLGNFLPLVLIATFIALSLALADTPVARLVLFVGLLYLMPPLCARLLIWIFSKPTGRDLPQSSRAFKVWWVLLQLQMPFNRLPWLEELLRLVPGLYPLWLNLWGARVHPATFWAPGARIIDRPYVSTGYGSVVGTEALLSGHLARSEGDRFIIDVAAIEIGAQAVIGARCSIGPGCVIGPGETLSATTRLLPFNRFVDGKRQ
;
A
#
# COMPACT_ATOMS: atom_id res chain seq x y z
N MET A 1 -15.28 47.30 15.67
CA MET A 1 -15.58 45.88 15.46
C MET A 1 -15.16 45.52 14.05
N PRO A 2 -14.12 44.68 13.85
CA PRO A 2 -13.91 44.02 12.57
C PRO A 2 -14.82 42.81 12.48
N ASP A 3 -15.64 42.78 11.44
CA ASP A 3 -16.50 41.66 11.05
C ASP A 3 -15.61 40.50 10.58
N GLN A 4 -15.21 39.64 11.52
CA GLN A 4 -14.62 38.33 11.22
C GLN A 4 -15.76 37.41 10.81
N THR A 5 -16.13 37.46 9.54
CA THR A 5 -16.87 36.37 8.92
C THR A 5 -16.00 35.12 9.03
N LEU A 6 -16.32 34.29 10.01
CA LEU A 6 -15.84 32.91 10.14
C LEU A 6 -16.14 32.24 8.80
N GLY A 7 -15.12 32.17 7.93
CA GLY A 7 -15.21 31.46 6.66
C GLY A 7 -15.75 30.06 6.96
N VAL A 8 -16.92 29.76 6.42
CA VAL A 8 -17.54 28.44 6.52
C VAL A 8 -16.46 27.44 6.15
N ALA A 9 -16.08 26.58 7.11
CA ALA A 9 -15.10 25.55 6.86
C ALA A 9 -15.64 24.70 5.70
N ASN A 10 -15.06 24.86 4.51
CA ASN A 10 -15.45 24.10 3.33
C ASN A 10 -15.28 22.62 3.69
N THR A 11 -16.40 21.91 3.85
CA THR A 11 -16.39 20.51 4.20
C THR A 11 -15.96 19.71 2.98
N VAL A 12 -14.88 18.95 3.13
CA VAL A 12 -14.37 18.09 2.06
C VAL A 12 -15.41 17.03 1.77
N SER A 13 -15.95 17.04 0.55
CA SER A 13 -17.00 16.10 0.15
C SER A 13 -16.40 14.75 -0.24
N ILE A 14 -16.60 13.73 0.61
CA ILE A 14 -16.23 12.35 0.27
C ILE A 14 -17.34 11.75 -0.60
N SER A 15 -16.94 11.16 -1.73
CA SER A 15 -17.91 10.59 -2.67
C SER A 15 -18.64 9.38 -2.08
N ARG A 16 -19.90 9.19 -2.46
CA ARG A 16 -20.68 7.98 -2.11
C ARG A 16 -19.96 6.70 -2.52
N PHE A 17 -19.24 6.73 -3.65
CA PHE A 17 -18.41 5.61 -4.10
C PHE A 17 -17.35 5.25 -3.07
N SER A 18 -16.60 6.24 -2.57
CA SER A 18 -15.56 6.02 -1.56
C SER A 18 -16.14 5.46 -0.27
N LEU A 19 -17.28 6.01 0.18
CA LEU A 19 -17.98 5.56 1.39
C LEU A 19 -18.47 4.11 1.28
N LEU A 20 -19.13 3.76 0.16
CA LEU A 20 -19.58 2.39 -0.09
C LEU A 20 -18.39 1.43 -0.23
N GLY A 21 -17.28 1.89 -0.84
CA GLY A 21 -16.06 1.11 -0.97
C GLY A 21 -15.47 0.64 0.36
N ASN A 22 -15.73 1.34 1.47
CA ASN A 22 -15.26 0.92 2.80
C ASN A 22 -15.87 -0.40 3.29
N PHE A 23 -16.98 -0.84 2.71
CA PHE A 23 -17.59 -2.15 3.02
C PHE A 23 -16.93 -3.30 2.26
N LEU A 24 -16.12 -3.02 1.24
CA LEU A 24 -15.50 -4.07 0.42
C LEU A 24 -14.67 -5.06 1.24
N PRO A 25 -13.84 -4.67 2.23
CA PRO A 25 -13.09 -5.63 3.03
C PRO A 25 -14.01 -6.57 3.83
N LEU A 26 -15.13 -6.06 4.34
CA LEU A 26 -16.11 -6.87 5.07
C LEU A 26 -16.78 -7.89 4.13
N VAL A 27 -17.25 -7.43 2.98
CA VAL A 27 -17.86 -8.30 1.96
C VAL A 27 -16.88 -9.40 1.55
N LEU A 28 -15.62 -9.03 1.28
CA LEU A 28 -14.58 -9.97 0.89
C LEU A 28 -14.35 -11.07 1.93
N ILE A 29 -14.20 -10.70 3.20
CA ILE A 29 -14.00 -11.66 4.30
C ILE A 29 -15.24 -12.55 4.47
N ALA A 30 -16.45 -11.96 4.45
CA ALA A 30 -17.69 -12.72 4.53
C ALA A 30 -17.82 -13.74 3.38
N THR A 31 -17.45 -13.35 2.15
CA THR A 31 -17.41 -14.24 1.00
C THR A 31 -16.41 -15.37 1.20
N PHE A 32 -15.19 -15.09 1.70
CA PHE A 32 -14.21 -16.15 1.95
C PHE A 32 -14.66 -17.14 3.01
N ILE A 33 -15.29 -16.66 4.09
CA ILE A 33 -15.89 -17.52 5.11
C ILE A 33 -16.97 -18.40 4.48
N ALA A 34 -17.93 -17.81 3.76
CA ALA A 34 -19.01 -18.54 3.12
C ALA A 34 -18.50 -19.61 2.14
N LEU A 35 -17.53 -19.27 1.28
CA LEU A 35 -16.91 -20.21 0.36
C LEU A 35 -16.18 -21.34 1.09
N SER A 36 -15.46 -21.03 2.18
CA SER A 36 -14.76 -22.05 2.95
C SER A 36 -15.74 -23.05 3.58
N LEU A 37 -16.87 -22.58 4.12
CA LEU A 37 -17.90 -23.42 4.72
C LEU A 37 -18.63 -24.27 3.68
N ALA A 38 -18.86 -23.73 2.48
CA ALA A 38 -19.58 -24.41 1.41
C ALA A 38 -18.75 -25.46 0.66
N LEU A 39 -17.43 -25.27 0.56
CA LEU A 39 -16.55 -26.09 -0.28
C LEU A 39 -15.69 -27.10 0.49
N ALA A 40 -15.74 -27.09 1.82
CA ALA A 40 -14.93 -27.98 2.64
C ALA A 40 -15.72 -28.56 3.83
N ASP A 41 -15.58 -29.87 4.04
CA ASP A 41 -16.38 -30.61 5.03
C ASP A 41 -15.78 -30.61 6.44
N THR A 42 -14.45 -30.54 6.55
CA THR A 42 -13.76 -30.60 7.84
C THR A 42 -13.34 -29.21 8.32
N PRO A 43 -13.28 -28.96 9.65
CA PRO A 43 -12.81 -27.69 10.20
C PRO A 43 -11.41 -27.29 9.73
N VAL A 44 -10.50 -28.27 9.60
CA VAL A 44 -9.12 -28.03 9.12
C VAL A 44 -9.12 -27.61 7.66
N ALA A 45 -9.86 -28.30 6.79
CA ALA A 45 -9.94 -27.95 5.37
C ALA A 45 -10.57 -26.56 5.17
N ARG A 46 -11.60 -26.22 5.95
CA ARG A 46 -12.21 -24.87 5.96
C ARG A 46 -11.21 -23.79 6.33
N LEU A 47 -10.42 -24.01 7.38
CA LEU A 47 -9.39 -23.07 7.81
C LEU A 47 -8.31 -22.89 6.72
N VAL A 48 -7.80 -23.99 6.17
CA VAL A 48 -6.79 -23.96 5.10
C VAL A 48 -7.32 -23.22 3.88
N LEU A 49 -8.56 -23.49 3.46
CA LEU A 49 -9.19 -22.82 2.33
C LEU A 49 -9.41 -21.33 2.61
N PHE A 50 -9.91 -20.97 3.79
CA PHE A 50 -10.08 -19.57 4.19
C PHE A 50 -8.74 -18.81 4.16
N VAL A 51 -7.68 -19.38 4.74
CA VAL A 51 -6.33 -18.79 4.73
C VAL A 51 -5.82 -18.68 3.28
N GLY A 52 -5.98 -19.71 2.47
CA GLY A 52 -5.61 -19.68 1.05
C GLY A 52 -6.33 -18.56 0.29
N LEU A 53 -7.65 -18.44 0.46
CA LEU A 53 -8.45 -17.37 -0.15
C LEU A 53 -7.97 -15.99 0.33
N LEU A 54 -7.75 -15.83 1.63
CA LEU A 54 -7.28 -14.58 2.22
C LEU A 54 -5.95 -14.10 1.61
N TYR A 55 -4.97 -15.00 1.46
CA TYR A 55 -3.63 -14.63 0.96
C TYR A 55 -3.53 -14.56 -0.57
N LEU A 56 -4.36 -15.29 -1.31
CA LEU A 56 -4.24 -15.40 -2.77
C LEU A 56 -5.27 -14.56 -3.53
N MET A 57 -6.53 -14.52 -3.09
CA MET A 57 -7.59 -13.85 -3.87
C MET A 57 -7.40 -12.34 -3.97
N PRO A 58 -7.11 -11.59 -2.90
CA PRO A 58 -6.94 -10.15 -3.01
C PRO A 58 -5.81 -9.72 -3.98
N PRO A 59 -4.58 -10.29 -3.92
CA PRO A 59 -3.55 -9.99 -4.92
C PRO A 59 -3.95 -10.39 -6.35
N LEU A 60 -4.64 -11.52 -6.55
CA LEU A 60 -5.07 -11.95 -7.88
C LEU A 60 -6.14 -11.01 -8.47
N CYS A 61 -7.11 -10.58 -7.65
CA CYS A 61 -8.07 -9.55 -8.04
C CYS A 61 -7.36 -8.22 -8.35
N ALA A 62 -6.36 -7.83 -7.55
CA ALA A 62 -5.57 -6.63 -7.80
C ALA A 62 -4.81 -6.70 -9.14
N ARG A 63 -4.20 -7.85 -9.47
CA ARG A 63 -3.54 -8.08 -10.76
C ARG A 63 -4.53 -7.98 -11.92
N LEU A 64 -5.70 -8.60 -11.79
CA LEU A 64 -6.75 -8.53 -12.79
C LEU A 64 -7.20 -7.07 -13.01
N LEU A 65 -7.44 -6.32 -11.94
CA LEU A 65 -7.80 -4.91 -12.02
C LEU A 65 -6.71 -4.07 -12.68
N ILE A 66 -5.44 -4.27 -12.29
CA ILE A 66 -4.31 -3.57 -12.92
C ILE A 66 -4.19 -3.92 -14.40
N TRP A 67 -4.45 -5.18 -14.78
CA TRP A 67 -4.42 -5.60 -16.18
C TRP A 67 -5.56 -4.97 -17.02
N ILE A 68 -6.78 -4.90 -16.48
CA ILE A 68 -7.95 -4.34 -17.19
C ILE A 68 -7.92 -2.80 -17.22
N PHE A 69 -7.53 -2.17 -16.12
CA PHE A 69 -7.69 -0.72 -15.91
C PHE A 69 -6.37 0.06 -15.95
N SER A 70 -5.25 -0.62 -16.17
CA SER A 70 -3.89 -0.12 -15.97
C SER A 70 -3.60 0.23 -14.50
N LYS A 71 -2.32 0.23 -14.13
CA LYS A 71 -1.89 0.63 -12.78
C LYS A 71 -2.10 2.14 -12.59
N PRO A 72 -2.99 2.58 -11.67
CA PRO A 72 -3.29 4.00 -11.53
C PRO A 72 -2.07 4.76 -11.00
N THR A 73 -1.67 5.82 -11.68
CA THR A 73 -0.52 6.67 -11.31
C THR A 73 -0.88 8.11 -11.68
N GLY A 74 -0.44 9.08 -10.88
CA GLY A 74 -0.64 10.49 -11.18
C GLY A 74 -0.58 11.37 -9.96
N ARG A 75 -0.69 12.68 -10.19
CA ARG A 75 -0.78 13.71 -9.16
C ARG A 75 -2.17 14.33 -9.16
N ASP A 76 -2.58 14.83 -8.00
CA ASP A 76 -3.83 15.57 -7.81
C ASP A 76 -5.08 14.83 -8.33
N LEU A 77 -5.08 13.49 -8.25
CA LEU A 77 -6.14 12.66 -8.81
C LEU A 77 -7.45 12.89 -8.02
N PRO A 78 -8.51 13.42 -8.64
CA PRO A 78 -9.77 13.66 -7.94
C PRO A 78 -10.60 12.38 -7.84
N GLN A 79 -11.52 12.34 -6.86
CA GLN A 79 -12.43 11.21 -6.65
C GLN A 79 -13.28 10.82 -7.88
N SER A 80 -13.56 11.79 -8.77
CA SER A 80 -14.29 11.55 -10.01
C SER A 80 -13.49 10.74 -11.04
N SER A 81 -12.15 10.80 -10.97
CA SER A 81 -11.27 10.18 -11.96
C SER A 81 -11.30 8.66 -11.90
N ARG A 82 -11.10 8.02 -13.06
CA ARG A 82 -10.97 6.56 -13.15
C ARG A 82 -9.77 6.06 -12.34
N ALA A 83 -8.64 6.76 -12.41
CA ALA A 83 -7.42 6.38 -11.70
C ALA A 83 -7.63 6.35 -10.18
N PHE A 84 -8.29 7.37 -9.61
CA PHE A 84 -8.66 7.37 -8.20
C PHE A 84 -9.53 6.16 -7.84
N LYS A 85 -10.58 5.89 -8.61
CA LYS A 85 -11.53 4.80 -8.31
C LYS A 85 -10.84 3.44 -8.34
N VAL A 86 -9.98 3.20 -9.34
CA VAL A 86 -9.20 1.96 -9.44
C VAL A 86 -8.24 1.85 -8.26
N TRP A 87 -7.50 2.91 -7.93
CA TRP A 87 -6.62 2.92 -6.76
C TRP A 87 -7.39 2.65 -5.46
N TRP A 88 -8.57 3.26 -5.29
CA TRP A 88 -9.39 3.07 -4.09
C TRP A 88 -9.81 1.61 -3.94
N VAL A 89 -10.28 0.95 -5.01
CA VAL A 89 -10.60 -0.48 -4.96
C VAL A 89 -9.36 -1.32 -4.64
N LEU A 90 -8.21 -1.02 -5.25
CA LEU A 90 -6.94 -1.68 -4.94
C LEU A 90 -6.53 -1.52 -3.47
N LEU A 91 -6.73 -0.32 -2.90
CA LEU A 91 -6.49 -0.08 -1.48
C LEU A 91 -7.44 -0.92 -0.61
N GLN A 92 -8.73 -0.97 -0.96
CA GLN A 92 -9.72 -1.74 -0.22
C GLN A 92 -9.41 -3.25 -0.22
N LEU A 93 -8.93 -3.82 -1.33
CA LEU A 93 -8.46 -5.21 -1.37
C LEU A 93 -7.31 -5.50 -0.40
N GLN A 94 -6.48 -4.49 -0.11
CA GLN A 94 -5.33 -4.58 0.78
C GLN A 94 -5.65 -4.32 2.25
N MET A 95 -6.86 -3.82 2.55
CA MET A 95 -7.23 -3.39 3.90
C MET A 95 -7.13 -4.46 4.98
N PRO A 96 -7.47 -5.74 4.75
CA PRO A 96 -7.25 -6.78 5.77
C PRO A 96 -5.81 -6.81 6.28
N PHE A 97 -4.84 -6.74 5.37
CA PHE A 97 -3.41 -6.73 5.69
C PHE A 97 -2.93 -5.41 6.29
N ASN A 98 -3.45 -4.27 5.80
CA ASN A 98 -3.15 -2.96 6.38
C ASN A 98 -3.70 -2.82 7.83
N ARG A 99 -4.84 -3.44 8.14
CA ARG A 99 -5.49 -3.41 9.46
C ARG A 99 -4.92 -4.45 10.42
N LEU A 100 -4.43 -5.57 9.90
CA LEU A 100 -3.85 -6.68 10.66
C LEU A 100 -2.41 -6.96 10.21
N PRO A 101 -1.44 -6.09 10.57
CA PRO A 101 -0.06 -6.19 10.05
C PRO A 101 0.64 -7.51 10.38
N TRP A 102 0.22 -8.19 11.45
CA TRP A 102 0.76 -9.50 11.84
C TRP A 102 0.58 -10.56 10.75
N LEU A 103 -0.43 -10.43 9.86
CA LEU A 103 -0.61 -11.32 8.71
C LEU A 103 0.61 -11.30 7.77
N GLU A 104 1.26 -10.14 7.62
CA GLU A 104 2.47 -10.02 6.81
C GLU A 104 3.72 -10.47 7.55
N GLU A 105 3.78 -10.27 8.87
CA GLU A 105 4.90 -10.77 9.68
C GLU A 105 5.00 -12.31 9.58
N LEU A 106 3.86 -13.01 9.53
CA LEU A 106 3.86 -14.46 9.30
C LEU A 106 4.55 -14.86 7.98
N LEU A 107 4.38 -14.05 6.93
CA LEU A 107 5.05 -14.29 5.64
C LEU A 107 6.56 -14.06 5.72
N ARG A 108 7.03 -13.23 6.66
CA ARG A 108 8.46 -12.92 6.84
C ARG A 108 9.21 -13.97 7.64
N LEU A 109 8.50 -14.86 8.34
CA LEU A 109 9.11 -16.03 9.00
C LEU A 109 9.70 -17.03 8.00
N VAL A 110 9.19 -17.04 6.76
CA VAL A 110 9.69 -17.89 5.68
C VAL A 110 10.51 -17.06 4.70
N PRO A 111 11.83 -17.30 4.57
CA PRO A 111 12.68 -16.56 3.64
C PRO A 111 12.12 -16.56 2.21
N GLY A 112 12.04 -15.38 1.59
CA GLY A 112 11.58 -15.20 0.21
C GLY A 112 10.05 -15.21 0.01
N LEU A 113 9.25 -15.72 0.96
CA LEU A 113 7.79 -15.80 0.82
C LEU A 113 7.14 -14.40 0.79
N TYR A 114 7.58 -13.49 1.65
CA TYR A 114 7.07 -12.12 1.66
C TYR A 114 7.37 -11.36 0.35
N PRO A 115 8.61 -11.31 -0.18
CA PRO A 115 8.89 -10.80 -1.52
C PRO A 115 8.05 -11.44 -2.62
N LEU A 116 7.87 -12.77 -2.62
CA LEU A 116 7.03 -13.47 -3.60
C LEU A 116 5.58 -12.97 -3.53
N TRP A 117 5.03 -12.86 -2.33
CA TRP A 117 3.68 -12.36 -2.10
C TRP A 117 3.51 -10.89 -2.50
N LEU A 118 4.49 -10.03 -2.22
CA LEU A 118 4.48 -8.64 -2.72
C LEU A 118 4.53 -8.58 -4.24
N ASN A 119 5.33 -9.43 -4.88
CA ASN A 119 5.35 -9.54 -6.34
C ASN A 119 4.00 -10.03 -6.86
N LEU A 120 3.29 -10.95 -6.19
CA LEU A 120 1.91 -11.34 -6.55
C LEU A 120 0.96 -10.12 -6.58
N TRP A 121 1.10 -9.16 -5.67
CA TRP A 121 0.36 -7.88 -5.70
C TRP A 121 0.73 -6.95 -6.87
N GLY A 122 1.82 -7.21 -7.58
CA GLY A 122 2.31 -6.37 -8.67
C GLY A 122 3.44 -5.41 -8.26
N ALA A 123 4.03 -5.62 -7.07
CA ALA A 123 5.29 -4.99 -6.71
C ALA A 123 6.45 -5.50 -7.60
N ARG A 124 7.61 -4.85 -7.52
CA ARG A 124 8.87 -5.32 -8.11
C ARG A 124 9.93 -5.46 -7.02
N VAL A 125 9.78 -6.48 -6.18
CA VAL A 125 10.61 -6.67 -4.99
C VAL A 125 11.64 -7.76 -5.23
N HIS A 126 12.92 -7.43 -5.00
CA HIS A 126 13.98 -8.41 -5.09
C HIS A 126 13.87 -9.44 -3.93
N PRO A 127 14.05 -10.75 -4.17
CA PRO A 127 13.93 -11.77 -3.10
C PRO A 127 14.92 -11.60 -1.94
N ALA A 128 16.08 -11.00 -2.21
CA ALA A 128 17.12 -10.69 -1.21
C ALA A 128 16.91 -9.38 -0.45
N THR A 129 15.76 -8.71 -0.60
CA THR A 129 15.43 -7.54 0.22
C THR A 129 15.12 -7.97 1.65
N PHE A 130 15.82 -7.39 2.62
CA PHE A 130 15.56 -7.63 4.04
C PHE A 130 14.46 -6.69 4.55
N TRP A 131 13.48 -7.26 5.25
CA TRP A 131 12.37 -6.55 5.86
C TRP A 131 12.45 -6.73 7.36
N ALA A 132 12.80 -5.66 8.08
CA ALA A 132 12.84 -5.68 9.53
C ALA A 132 11.41 -5.70 10.12
N PRO A 133 11.25 -6.14 11.38
CA PRO A 133 9.95 -6.20 12.03
C PRO A 133 9.17 -4.89 11.98
N GLY A 134 7.88 -4.95 11.73
CA GLY A 134 7.00 -3.78 11.70
C GLY A 134 7.13 -2.90 10.45
N ALA A 135 8.02 -3.21 9.49
CA ALA A 135 8.02 -2.53 8.20
C ALA A 135 6.63 -2.66 7.54
N ARG A 136 6.09 -1.57 7.00
CA ARG A 136 4.73 -1.51 6.44
C ARG A 136 4.71 -0.96 5.03
N ILE A 137 4.00 -1.64 4.16
CA ILE A 137 3.69 -1.18 2.80
C ILE A 137 2.19 -1.00 2.68
N ILE A 138 1.74 0.25 2.48
CA ILE A 138 0.31 0.55 2.38
C ILE A 138 -0.23 0.16 1.01
N ASP A 139 0.54 0.45 -0.05
CA ASP A 139 0.17 0.23 -1.45
C ASP A 139 1.19 -0.72 -2.11
N ARG A 140 1.00 -2.02 -1.91
CA ARG A 140 1.92 -3.09 -2.35
C ARG A 140 2.29 -3.01 -3.82
N PRO A 141 1.37 -2.74 -4.77
CA PRO A 141 1.75 -2.64 -6.18
C PRO A 141 2.80 -1.55 -6.46
N TYR A 142 2.97 -0.57 -5.57
CA TYR A 142 3.76 0.65 -5.79
C TYR A 142 5.13 0.62 -5.13
N VAL A 143 5.69 -0.55 -4.84
CA VAL A 143 7.04 -0.66 -4.29
C VAL A 143 7.94 -1.42 -5.25
N SER A 144 9.14 -0.87 -5.46
CA SER A 144 10.24 -1.51 -6.17
C SER A 144 11.47 -1.53 -5.28
N THR A 145 12.17 -2.66 -5.20
CA THR A 145 13.41 -2.77 -4.41
C THR A 145 14.51 -3.50 -5.18
N GLY A 146 15.74 -3.03 -5.05
CA GLY A 146 16.92 -3.66 -5.61
C GLY A 146 17.52 -4.76 -4.73
N TYR A 147 18.49 -5.49 -5.30
CA TYR A 147 19.25 -6.54 -4.62
C TYR A 147 19.82 -6.06 -3.27
N GLY A 148 19.64 -6.84 -2.20
CA GLY A 148 20.27 -6.59 -0.91
C GLY A 148 19.82 -5.31 -0.21
N SER A 149 18.72 -4.69 -0.65
CA SER A 149 18.17 -3.52 0.04
C SER A 149 17.58 -3.90 1.41
N VAL A 150 17.56 -2.94 2.33
CA VAL A 150 17.12 -3.11 3.71
C VAL A 150 16.00 -2.13 4.00
N VAL A 151 14.87 -2.64 4.51
CA VAL A 151 13.77 -1.82 5.04
C VAL A 151 13.73 -1.98 6.55
N GLY A 152 14.14 -0.93 7.26
CA GLY A 152 14.32 -0.93 8.70
C GLY A 152 13.01 -1.01 9.50
N THR A 153 13.16 -1.26 10.80
CA THR A 153 12.07 -1.53 11.73
C THR A 153 11.03 -0.41 11.69
N GLU A 154 9.74 -0.76 11.60
CA GLU A 154 8.63 0.20 11.57
C GLU A 154 8.67 1.24 10.44
N ALA A 155 9.52 1.07 9.41
CA ALA A 155 9.50 1.95 8.26
C ALA A 155 8.16 1.84 7.51
N LEU A 156 7.65 2.99 7.06
CA LEU A 156 6.38 3.11 6.35
C LEU A 156 6.65 3.50 4.89
N LEU A 157 6.22 2.65 3.96
CA LEU A 157 6.22 2.91 2.53
C LEU A 157 4.76 3.10 2.07
N SER A 158 4.42 4.29 1.58
CA SER A 158 3.08 4.56 1.03
C SER A 158 3.20 5.05 -0.41
N GLY A 159 2.59 4.29 -1.33
CA GLY A 159 2.52 4.64 -2.74
C GLY A 159 1.47 5.69 -3.05
N HIS A 160 0.85 6.29 -2.01
CA HIS A 160 -0.08 7.39 -2.16
C HIS A 160 0.09 8.48 -1.08
N LEU A 161 -0.44 9.66 -1.36
CA LEU A 161 -0.66 10.72 -0.37
C LEU A 161 -2.04 11.32 -0.63
N ALA A 162 -2.92 11.23 0.36
CA ALA A 162 -4.22 11.90 0.33
C ALA A 162 -4.13 13.29 0.93
N ARG A 163 -4.79 14.26 0.29
CA ARG A 163 -4.90 15.63 0.79
C ARG A 163 -6.25 16.24 0.46
N SER A 164 -6.61 17.25 1.23
CA SER A 164 -7.73 18.13 0.95
C SER A 164 -7.20 19.42 0.36
N GLU A 165 -7.77 19.85 -0.75
CA GLU A 165 -7.46 21.13 -1.39
C GLU A 165 -8.78 21.86 -1.65
N GLY A 166 -9.10 22.82 -0.79
CA GLY A 166 -10.43 23.41 -0.73
C GLY A 166 -11.49 22.38 -0.33
N ASP A 167 -12.54 22.25 -1.14
CA ASP A 167 -13.62 21.27 -1.01
C ASP A 167 -13.28 19.90 -1.64
N ARG A 168 -12.12 19.78 -2.30
CA ARG A 168 -11.72 18.59 -3.04
C ARG A 168 -10.88 17.66 -2.19
N PHE A 169 -11.19 16.37 -2.25
CA PHE A 169 -10.30 15.30 -1.82
C PHE A 169 -9.54 14.76 -3.04
N ILE A 170 -8.22 14.84 -3.00
CA ILE A 170 -7.33 14.43 -4.08
C ILE A 170 -6.20 13.57 -3.55
N ILE A 171 -5.60 12.78 -4.44
CA ILE A 171 -4.47 11.91 -4.09
C ILE A 171 -3.33 12.06 -5.10
N ASP A 172 -2.10 11.93 -4.61
CA ASP A 172 -0.99 11.51 -5.45
C ASP A 172 -0.83 10.00 -5.34
N VAL A 173 -0.52 9.33 -6.45
CA VAL A 173 -0.22 7.91 -6.48
C VAL A 173 0.99 7.69 -7.38
N ALA A 174 2.07 7.14 -6.84
CA ALA A 174 3.29 6.85 -7.59
C ALA A 174 4.15 5.79 -6.89
N ALA A 175 4.92 5.05 -7.70
CA ALA A 175 5.81 4.02 -7.18
C ALA A 175 6.96 4.60 -6.36
N ILE A 176 7.32 3.92 -5.28
CA ILE A 176 8.55 4.12 -4.53
C ILE A 176 9.62 3.20 -5.10
N GLU A 177 10.82 3.74 -5.34
CA GLU A 177 11.96 3.00 -5.86
C GLU A 177 13.10 3.01 -4.84
N ILE A 178 13.48 1.82 -4.36
CA ILE A 178 14.60 1.60 -3.45
C ILE A 178 15.71 0.90 -4.23
N GLY A 179 16.87 1.55 -4.37
CA GLY A 179 18.01 1.03 -5.10
C GLY A 179 18.62 -0.23 -4.48
N ALA A 180 19.50 -0.91 -5.24
CA ALA A 180 20.25 -2.05 -4.72
C ALA A 180 21.13 -1.61 -3.54
N GLN A 181 21.21 -2.45 -2.50
CA GLN A 181 21.98 -2.22 -1.28
C GLN A 181 21.63 -0.93 -0.52
N ALA A 182 20.51 -0.27 -0.87
CA ALA A 182 20.05 0.88 -0.12
C ALA A 182 19.45 0.47 1.23
N VAL A 183 19.65 1.30 2.25
CA VAL A 183 19.18 1.08 3.61
C VAL A 183 18.18 2.16 3.98
N ILE A 184 16.93 1.76 4.20
CA ILE A 184 15.91 2.60 4.79
C ILE A 184 15.99 2.44 6.30
N GLY A 185 16.42 3.48 7.01
CA GLY A 185 16.51 3.46 8.48
C GLY A 185 15.18 3.16 9.17
N ALA A 186 15.25 2.76 10.45
CA ALA A 186 14.07 2.48 11.25
C ALA A 186 13.13 3.68 11.33
N ARG A 187 11.82 3.44 11.29
CA ARG A 187 10.74 4.45 11.42
C ARG A 187 10.80 5.57 10.38
N CYS A 188 11.47 5.34 9.25
CA CYS A 188 11.37 6.25 8.11
C CYS A 188 9.95 6.24 7.54
N SER A 189 9.52 7.38 6.98
CA SER A 189 8.27 7.48 6.20
C SER A 189 8.59 7.92 4.79
N ILE A 190 8.27 7.08 3.81
CA ILE A 190 8.56 7.31 2.39
C ILE A 190 7.24 7.47 1.64
N GLY A 191 7.06 8.65 1.03
CA GLY A 191 5.87 8.99 0.26
C GLY A 191 5.91 8.55 -1.21
N PRO A 192 4.81 8.74 -1.96
CA PRO A 192 4.69 8.33 -3.35
C PRO A 192 5.76 8.95 -4.25
N GLY A 193 6.27 8.18 -5.19
CA GLY A 193 7.22 8.70 -6.20
C GLY A 193 8.63 8.95 -5.69
N CYS A 194 8.95 8.59 -4.45
CA CYS A 194 10.30 8.75 -3.93
C CYS A 194 11.28 7.77 -4.58
N VAL A 195 12.50 8.23 -4.80
CA VAL A 195 13.62 7.40 -5.29
C VAL A 195 14.76 7.46 -4.29
N ILE A 196 15.21 6.30 -3.84
CA ILE A 196 16.41 6.15 -3.00
C ILE A 196 17.46 5.45 -3.87
N GLY A 197 18.59 6.12 -4.10
CA GLY A 197 19.67 5.62 -4.97
C GLY A 197 20.29 4.31 -4.47
N PRO A 198 21.01 3.57 -5.33
CA PRO A 198 21.78 2.39 -4.92
C PRO A 198 22.83 2.73 -3.85
N GLY A 199 22.98 1.88 -2.85
CA GLY A 199 23.93 2.05 -1.74
C GLY A 199 23.60 3.17 -0.74
N GLU A 200 22.54 3.95 -0.99
CA GLU A 200 22.15 5.06 -0.13
C GLU A 200 21.64 4.58 1.22
N THR A 201 21.94 5.35 2.27
CA THR A 201 21.47 5.06 3.63
C THR A 201 20.68 6.24 4.17
N LEU A 202 19.38 6.01 4.43
CA LEU A 202 18.56 6.96 5.18
C LEU A 202 18.75 6.73 6.67
N SER A 203 19.06 7.80 7.40
CA SER A 203 19.06 7.76 8.86
C SER A 203 17.66 7.45 9.39
N ALA A 204 17.58 6.82 10.56
CA ALA A 204 16.31 6.52 11.22
C ALA A 204 15.41 7.78 11.31
N THR A 205 14.09 7.58 11.23
CA THR A 205 13.06 8.63 11.28
C THR A 205 13.04 9.63 10.11
N THR A 206 13.87 9.42 9.08
CA THR A 206 13.86 10.25 7.87
C THR A 206 12.49 10.23 7.20
N ARG A 207 11.97 11.41 6.86
CA ARG A 207 10.70 11.55 6.13
C ARG A 207 10.98 12.05 4.72
N LEU A 208 10.77 11.21 3.72
CA LEU A 208 10.78 11.64 2.32
C LEU A 208 9.35 11.96 1.88
N LEU A 209 9.10 13.25 1.66
CA LEU A 209 7.82 13.73 1.09
C LEU A 209 7.69 13.25 -0.36
N PRO A 210 6.48 13.25 -0.94
CA PRO A 210 6.26 12.80 -2.31
C PRO A 210 7.29 13.34 -3.32
N PHE A 211 7.69 12.47 -4.24
CA PHE A 211 8.52 12.81 -5.41
C PHE A 211 9.92 13.34 -5.13
N ASN A 212 10.45 13.14 -3.91
CA ASN A 212 11.84 13.45 -3.61
C ASN A 212 12.79 12.36 -4.11
N ARG A 213 14.01 12.76 -4.48
CA ARG A 213 15.10 11.82 -4.71
C ARG A 213 16.12 11.93 -3.57
N PHE A 214 16.66 10.81 -3.13
CA PHE A 214 17.77 10.76 -2.19
C PHE A 214 18.94 10.03 -2.85
N VAL A 215 19.95 10.81 -3.25
CA VAL A 215 21.12 10.36 -4.02
C VAL A 215 22.31 11.22 -3.60
N ASP A 216 23.48 10.62 -3.52
CA ASP A 216 24.73 11.22 -3.04
C ASP A 216 24.62 11.71 -1.59
N GLY A 217 23.90 10.96 -0.73
CA GLY A 217 23.70 11.30 0.68
C GLY A 217 22.82 12.53 0.95
N LYS A 218 22.14 13.06 -0.07
CA LYS A 218 21.32 14.28 0.04
C LYS A 218 19.99 14.16 -0.71
N ARG A 219 19.04 15.00 -0.31
CA ARG A 219 17.76 15.15 -0.99
C ARG A 219 17.91 16.07 -2.21
N GLN A 220 17.31 15.68 -3.33
CA GLN A 220 17.22 16.43 -4.59
C GLN A 220 15.76 16.59 -5.02
#